data_AF-A0A1G9I245-F1
#
_entry.id   AF-A0A1G9I245-F1
#
_cell.length_a   1.000
_cell.length_b   1.000
_cell.length_c   1.000
_cell.angle_alpha   90.00
_cell.angle_beta   90.00
_cell.angle_gamma   90.00
#
_symmetry.space_group_name_H-M   'P 1'
#
loop_
_entity.id
_entity.type
_entity.pdbx_description
1 polymer ?
#
loop_
_entity_poly.entity_id
_entity_poly.type
_entity_poly.pdbx_seq_one_letter_code
_entity_poly.pdbx_strand_id
1 'polypeptide(L)'
;MTLKELDFTKDIMLNHPVNAQGPSISMFRMALEAWRRGIQVRFMTVYVKNHLKIRHKLSYGGKVYRFQLSLGDKVAKEARQIGKSKEQTKAHLSAAGVSVPEGKVLTIDNSDFEEAMNYADSISYPVIVKPAHASLAIGVRTNLHDRAALKEALEYVHEELGYKDIIIERHATGFDTRAYVIEDQLIAAFKRVAAHVEGDGEHTIEQLIGLKNHQRGLNPHLSGSKINIDDKLIGYIGVQGHDLETVLEKGEKINLTDSTFAKDASDTVDITDEVSKDYKMTAVNAVKSIPGMNMGGVDIIRDEEKDTNKVLEINCRPDLGGHMFPIYGESRDVSKNILDYYFPETASVDKGINDYFTFDFDKIFRFLKQGIVKEVVLPPIPKEKIENVHMELTGDVKYYKNIISNSAVGHRLGGHLKMLKNGKGRLVVAGTTKHLTEFMENLLKIAPKLDIKVIAQNEWDSLMMYKFEASESIGMGAVNRLKKESMTMKEEIIELKKELAELKSEESKL
;
A
#
# COMPACT_ATOMS: atom_id res chain seq x y z
N MET A 1 -12.27 22.85 -23.81
CA MET A 1 -11.44 22.10 -22.84
C MET A 1 -12.22 20.85 -22.49
N THR A 2 -11.61 19.70 -22.71
CA THR A 2 -12.27 18.41 -22.45
C THR A 2 -11.57 17.78 -21.27
N LEU A 3 -12.30 17.67 -20.16
CA LEU A 3 -11.86 16.94 -18.96
C LEU A 3 -12.43 15.53 -19.09
N LYS A 4 -11.56 14.53 -19.20
CA LYS A 4 -11.97 13.14 -19.07
C LYS A 4 -11.81 12.75 -17.60
N GLU A 5 -12.77 12.00 -17.07
CA GLU A 5 -12.64 11.41 -15.75
C GLU A 5 -11.37 10.56 -15.72
N LEU A 6 -10.46 10.88 -14.80
CA LEU A 6 -9.24 10.10 -14.61
C LEU A 6 -9.65 8.74 -14.08
N ASP A 7 -9.22 7.66 -14.73
CA ASP A 7 -9.36 6.33 -14.17
C ASP A 7 -8.41 6.23 -12.98
N PHE A 8 -8.96 6.42 -11.78
CA PHE A 8 -8.22 6.37 -10.52
C PHE A 8 -7.51 5.02 -10.32
N THR A 9 -7.97 3.96 -10.95
CA THR A 9 -7.35 2.64 -10.86
C THR A 9 -6.26 2.49 -11.91
N LYS A 10 -6.45 2.95 -13.14
CA LYS A 10 -5.44 2.73 -14.20
C LYS A 10 -4.35 3.79 -14.23
N ASP A 11 -4.72 5.07 -14.16
CA ASP A 11 -3.77 6.17 -14.33
C ASP A 11 -2.95 6.44 -13.07
N ILE A 12 -3.53 6.26 -11.88
CA ILE A 12 -2.78 6.39 -10.62
C ILE A 12 -1.84 5.21 -10.46
N MET A 13 -2.26 3.97 -10.74
CA MET A 13 -1.37 2.80 -10.64
C MET A 13 -0.18 2.92 -11.62
N LEU A 14 -0.42 3.37 -12.86
CA LEU A 14 0.63 3.54 -13.87
C LEU A 14 1.64 4.65 -13.56
N ASN A 15 1.22 5.68 -12.82
CA ASN A 15 2.07 6.84 -12.50
C ASN A 15 2.37 6.98 -11.01
N HIS A 16 2.15 5.92 -10.22
CA HIS A 16 2.44 5.93 -8.79
C HIS A 16 3.97 5.89 -8.58
N PRO A 17 4.54 6.76 -7.71
CA PRO A 17 5.99 6.80 -7.51
C PRO A 17 6.55 5.50 -6.93
N VAL A 18 7.73 5.09 -7.37
CA VAL A 18 8.37 3.82 -6.96
C VAL A 18 8.70 3.81 -5.47
N ASN A 19 9.12 4.95 -4.92
CA ASN A 19 9.42 5.11 -3.48
C ASN A 19 8.16 5.39 -2.65
N ALA A 20 6.99 5.56 -3.26
CA ALA A 20 5.72 5.71 -2.58
C ALA A 20 5.06 4.37 -2.27
N GLN A 21 5.81 3.30 -2.03
CA GLN A 21 5.27 1.97 -1.68
C GLN A 21 5.17 1.76 -0.17
N GLY A 22 4.33 0.81 0.25
CA GLY A 22 4.10 0.49 1.66
C GLY A 22 3.65 1.73 2.46
N PRO A 23 4.21 2.00 3.66
CA PRO A 23 3.78 3.13 4.48
C PRO A 23 3.98 4.52 3.81
N SER A 24 4.87 4.63 2.82
CA SER A 24 5.11 5.87 2.08
C SER A 24 3.96 6.25 1.15
N ILE A 25 3.07 5.31 0.80
CA ILE A 25 1.81 5.59 0.08
C ILE A 25 1.07 6.72 0.78
N SER A 26 0.90 6.57 2.10
CA SER A 26 0.15 7.53 2.92
C SER A 26 0.77 8.92 2.85
N MET A 27 2.10 9.02 2.86
CA MET A 27 2.81 10.31 2.75
C MET A 27 2.59 10.96 1.39
N PHE A 28 2.77 10.20 0.30
CA PHE A 28 2.62 10.73 -1.05
C PHE A 28 1.19 11.17 -1.32
N ARG A 29 0.18 10.36 -0.96
CA ARG A 29 -1.23 10.65 -1.20
C ARG A 29 -1.71 11.87 -0.41
N MET A 30 -1.34 11.97 0.87
CA MET A 30 -1.58 13.18 1.68
C MET A 30 -0.94 14.43 1.07
N ALA A 31 0.31 14.34 0.63
CA ALA A 31 1.00 15.46 0.01
C ALA A 31 0.39 15.86 -1.34
N LEU A 32 0.02 14.89 -2.18
CA LEU A 32 -0.57 15.12 -3.49
C LEU A 32 -1.92 15.82 -3.37
N GLU A 33 -2.82 15.29 -2.55
CA GLU A 33 -4.14 15.88 -2.37
C GLU A 33 -4.03 17.27 -1.73
N ALA A 34 -3.15 17.46 -0.74
CA ALA A 34 -2.93 18.78 -0.14
C ALA A 34 -2.43 19.80 -1.17
N TRP A 35 -1.41 19.41 -1.96
CA TRP A 35 -0.82 20.26 -2.96
C TRP A 35 -1.84 20.69 -4.03
N ARG A 36 -2.71 19.77 -4.47
CA ARG A 36 -3.77 20.02 -5.45
C ARG A 36 -4.83 21.01 -4.99
N ARG A 37 -5.08 21.08 -3.68
CA ARG A 37 -5.93 22.09 -3.04
C ARG A 37 -5.26 23.45 -2.83
N GLY A 38 -3.98 23.58 -3.22
CA GLY A 38 -3.18 24.78 -2.98
C GLY A 38 -2.61 24.88 -1.56
N ILE A 39 -2.62 23.80 -0.78
CA ILE A 39 -1.95 23.74 0.53
C ILE A 39 -0.44 23.63 0.27
N GLN A 40 0.36 24.45 0.96
CA GLN A 40 1.81 24.36 0.85
C GLN A 40 2.30 23.06 1.49
N VAL A 41 3.04 22.27 0.71
CA VAL A 41 3.64 21.00 1.14
C VAL A 41 5.14 21.17 1.31
N ARG A 42 5.66 20.65 2.41
CA ARG A 42 7.07 20.70 2.77
C ARG A 42 7.49 19.35 3.33
N PHE A 43 8.45 18.70 2.68
CA PHE A 43 9.06 17.46 3.14
C PHE A 43 10.34 17.77 3.90
N MET A 44 10.61 17.07 4.99
CA MET A 44 11.77 17.33 5.84
C MET A 44 12.31 16.05 6.47
N THR A 45 13.63 16.03 6.71
CA THR A 45 14.26 14.95 7.46
C THR A 45 14.25 15.24 8.96
N VAL A 46 14.05 14.19 9.75
CA VAL A 46 14.10 14.22 11.22
C VAL A 46 14.82 12.96 11.69
N TYR A 47 15.73 13.10 12.66
CA TYR A 47 16.37 11.95 13.29
C TYR A 47 15.54 11.48 14.48
N VAL A 48 15.22 10.18 14.52
CA VAL A 48 14.53 9.53 15.64
C VAL A 48 15.30 8.29 16.00
N LYS A 49 15.83 8.23 17.23
CA LYS A 49 16.70 7.13 17.70
C LYS A 49 17.85 6.83 16.71
N ASN A 50 18.57 7.86 16.27
CA ASN A 50 19.64 7.78 15.25
C ASN A 50 19.23 7.28 13.86
N HIS A 51 17.94 7.06 13.60
CA HIS A 51 17.45 6.74 12.27
C HIS A 51 16.87 7.97 11.58
N LEU A 52 17.33 8.23 10.34
CA LEU A 52 16.76 9.25 9.47
C LEU A 52 15.32 8.86 9.09
N LYS A 53 14.37 9.76 9.33
CA LYS A 53 12.97 9.64 8.93
C LYS A 53 12.57 10.85 8.10
N ILE A 54 11.69 10.63 7.13
CA ILE A 54 11.07 11.72 6.36
C ILE A 54 9.70 12.01 6.96
N ARG A 55 9.41 13.29 7.14
CA ARG A 55 8.11 13.82 7.57
C ARG A 55 7.63 14.86 6.56
N HIS A 56 6.35 15.21 6.63
CA HIS A 56 5.82 16.32 5.85
C HIS A 56 5.07 17.31 6.75
N LYS A 57 5.06 18.57 6.31
CA LYS A 57 4.35 19.68 6.93
C LYS A 57 3.43 20.29 5.87
N LEU A 58 2.20 20.54 6.28
CA LEU A 58 1.15 21.14 5.46
C LEU A 58 0.81 22.50 6.04
N SER A 59 0.73 23.54 5.20
CA SER A 59 0.47 24.92 5.64
C SER A 59 -0.52 25.63 4.72
N TYR A 60 -1.58 26.19 5.30
CA TYR A 60 -2.62 26.95 4.59
C TYR A 60 -3.28 27.95 5.55
N GLY A 61 -3.56 29.18 5.09
CA GLY A 61 -4.30 30.17 5.89
C GLY A 61 -3.71 30.46 7.27
N GLY A 62 -2.38 30.42 7.43
CA GLY A 62 -1.69 30.59 8.72
C GLY A 62 -1.69 29.34 9.62
N LYS A 63 -2.47 28.30 9.31
CA LYS A 63 -2.45 27.02 10.02
C LYS A 63 -1.31 26.14 9.50
N VAL A 64 -0.70 25.40 10.41
CA VAL A 64 0.41 24.50 10.14
C VAL A 64 0.22 23.20 10.90
N TYR A 65 0.27 22.07 10.19
CA TYR A 65 0.26 20.74 10.80
C TYR A 65 1.42 19.90 10.29
N ARG A 66 2.02 19.12 11.19
CA ARG A 66 3.08 18.15 10.88
C ARG A 66 2.49 16.75 10.83
N PHE A 67 3.05 15.94 9.95
CA PHE A 67 2.60 14.59 9.71
C PHE A 67 3.78 13.62 9.67
N GLN A 68 3.57 12.46 10.29
CA GLN A 68 4.39 11.27 10.14
C GLN A 68 3.57 10.24 9.37
N LEU A 69 3.74 10.19 8.05
CA LEU A 69 2.83 9.43 7.17
C LEU A 69 1.40 9.97 7.33
N SER A 70 0.40 9.13 7.62
CA SER A 70 -0.99 9.55 7.89
C SER A 70 -1.21 10.19 9.26
N LEU A 71 -0.29 10.03 10.22
CA LEU A 71 -0.46 10.54 11.59
C LEU A 71 -0.14 12.03 11.66
N GLY A 72 -1.15 12.85 11.92
CA GLY A 72 -1.01 14.31 12.11
C GLY A 72 -1.05 14.78 13.56
N ASP A 73 -0.79 16.07 13.76
CA ASP A 73 -0.67 16.71 15.08
C ASP A 73 -1.97 16.74 15.91
N LYS A 74 -3.16 16.53 15.31
CA LYS A 74 -4.43 16.50 16.06
C LYS A 74 -4.66 15.20 16.82
N VAL A 75 -3.85 14.16 16.59
CA VAL A 75 -3.88 12.93 17.40
C VAL A 75 -2.91 13.11 18.58
N ALA A 76 -3.44 13.08 19.81
CA ALA A 76 -2.69 13.37 21.02
C ALA A 76 -1.50 12.42 21.24
N LYS A 77 -0.49 12.87 22.01
CA LYS A 77 0.66 12.02 22.34
C LYS A 77 0.26 10.83 23.22
N GLU A 78 -0.67 11.08 24.12
CA GLU A 78 -1.24 10.14 25.07
C GLU A 78 -2.01 9.06 24.32
N ALA A 79 -2.88 9.43 23.37
CA ALA A 79 -3.56 8.49 22.46
C ALA A 79 -2.56 7.56 21.74
N ARG A 80 -1.44 8.11 21.27
CA ARG A 80 -0.36 7.32 20.63
C ARG A 80 0.41 6.40 21.58
N GLN A 81 0.42 6.69 22.87
CA GLN A 81 1.01 5.80 23.88
C GLN A 81 0.03 4.67 24.20
N ILE A 82 -1.25 5.00 24.39
CA ILE A 82 -2.32 4.03 24.61
C ILE A 82 -2.39 3.04 23.45
N GLY A 83 -2.48 3.52 22.20
CA GLY A 83 -2.55 2.67 21.00
C GLY A 83 -1.31 1.80 20.74
N LYS A 84 -0.19 2.01 21.46
CA LYS A 84 0.98 1.12 21.42
C LYS A 84 0.92 0.01 22.48
N SER A 85 0.09 0.16 23.50
CA SER A 85 -0.13 -0.83 24.53
C SER A 85 -1.43 -1.56 24.26
N LYS A 86 -1.34 -2.85 23.92
CA LYS A 86 -2.52 -3.70 23.71
C LYS A 86 -3.40 -3.73 24.97
N GLU A 87 -2.77 -3.76 26.14
CA GLU A 87 -3.45 -3.74 27.43
C GLU A 87 -4.23 -2.45 27.67
N GLN A 88 -3.57 -1.28 27.53
CA GLN A 88 -4.24 0.01 27.75
C GLN A 88 -5.36 0.22 26.72
N THR A 89 -5.10 -0.12 25.46
CA THR A 89 -6.12 -0.04 24.40
C THR A 89 -7.35 -0.86 24.78
N LYS A 90 -7.15 -2.12 25.18
CA LYS A 90 -8.23 -3.01 25.61
C LYS A 90 -8.97 -2.50 26.84
N ALA A 91 -8.25 -2.00 27.85
CA ALA A 91 -8.87 -1.44 29.05
C ALA A 91 -9.79 -0.25 28.73
N HIS A 92 -9.35 0.65 27.86
CA HIS A 92 -10.16 1.78 27.40
C HIS A 92 -11.38 1.32 26.58
N LEU A 93 -11.20 0.35 25.69
CA LEU A 93 -12.31 -0.22 24.90
C LEU A 93 -13.38 -0.84 25.80
N SER A 94 -12.97 -1.73 26.71
CA SER A 94 -13.87 -2.38 27.66
C SER A 94 -14.59 -1.37 28.56
N ALA A 95 -13.88 -0.36 29.06
CA ALA A 95 -14.49 0.69 29.90
C ALA A 95 -15.53 1.52 29.14
N ALA A 96 -15.40 1.65 27.81
CA ALA A 96 -16.37 2.31 26.95
C ALA A 96 -17.50 1.38 26.46
N GLY A 97 -17.55 0.13 26.93
CA GLY A 97 -18.51 -0.88 26.49
C GLY A 97 -18.27 -1.40 25.06
N VAL A 98 -17.09 -1.14 24.48
CA VAL A 98 -16.70 -1.68 23.18
C VAL A 98 -16.30 -3.14 23.35
N SER A 99 -16.94 -4.00 22.55
CA SER A 99 -16.71 -5.45 22.57
C SER A 99 -15.29 -5.80 22.12
N VAL A 100 -14.53 -6.45 23.00
CA VAL A 100 -13.17 -6.98 22.76
C VAL A 100 -13.14 -8.48 23.04
N PRO A 101 -12.13 -9.23 22.56
CA PRO A 101 -11.90 -10.60 23.00
C PRO A 101 -11.67 -10.67 24.52
N GLU A 102 -12.31 -11.61 25.21
CA GLU A 102 -12.07 -11.85 26.63
C GLU A 102 -10.63 -12.34 26.83
N GLY A 103 -9.86 -11.76 27.75
CA GLY A 103 -8.45 -12.11 27.93
C GLY A 103 -7.69 -11.17 28.87
N LYS A 104 -6.55 -11.59 29.41
CA LYS A 104 -5.68 -10.79 30.30
C LYS A 104 -4.20 -10.95 29.96
N VAL A 105 -3.40 -9.98 30.42
CA VAL A 105 -1.93 -10.08 30.44
C VAL A 105 -1.51 -10.93 31.65
N LEU A 106 -0.56 -11.83 31.43
CA LEU A 106 0.08 -12.66 32.43
C LEU A 106 1.59 -12.55 32.29
N THR A 107 2.27 -12.37 33.41
CA THR A 107 3.74 -12.39 33.45
C THR A 107 4.19 -13.80 33.79
N ILE A 108 4.91 -14.44 32.86
CA ILE A 108 5.49 -15.75 33.07
C ILE A 108 6.87 -15.60 33.71
N ASP A 109 7.07 -16.26 34.85
CA ASP A 109 8.35 -16.37 35.53
C ASP A 109 8.77 -17.85 35.65
N ASN A 110 10.07 -18.12 35.49
CA ASN A 110 10.67 -19.45 35.61
C ASN A 110 10.01 -20.56 34.75
N SER A 111 9.49 -20.21 33.56
CA SER A 111 8.74 -21.14 32.70
C SER A 111 7.54 -21.81 33.39
N ASP A 112 6.95 -21.19 34.43
CA ASP A 112 5.72 -21.67 35.04
C ASP A 112 4.50 -21.18 34.24
N PHE A 113 3.86 -22.10 33.53
CA PHE A 113 2.69 -21.83 32.69
C PHE A 113 1.36 -22.16 33.37
N GLU A 114 1.35 -22.63 34.62
CA GLU A 114 0.12 -23.14 35.25
C GLU A 114 -0.95 -22.06 35.41
N GLU A 115 -0.59 -20.84 35.82
CA GLU A 115 -1.58 -19.74 35.89
C GLU A 115 -2.18 -19.45 34.50
N ALA A 116 -1.34 -19.46 33.47
CA ALA A 116 -1.72 -19.18 32.10
C ALA A 116 -2.68 -20.24 31.54
N MET A 117 -2.39 -21.50 31.79
CA MET A 117 -3.25 -22.61 31.39
C MET A 117 -4.56 -22.64 32.19
N ASN A 118 -4.52 -22.41 33.51
CA ASN A 118 -5.73 -22.34 34.34
C ASN A 118 -6.63 -21.17 33.94
N TYR A 119 -6.03 -20.05 33.52
CA TYR A 119 -6.80 -18.93 32.98
C TYR A 119 -7.45 -19.29 31.63
N ALA A 120 -6.72 -19.94 30.72
CA ALA A 120 -7.29 -20.41 29.45
C ALA A 120 -8.48 -21.35 29.65
N ASP A 121 -8.38 -22.29 30.60
CA ASP A 121 -9.48 -23.18 30.97
C ASP A 121 -10.70 -22.39 31.46
N SER A 122 -10.49 -21.32 32.23
CA SER A 122 -11.58 -20.46 32.73
C SER A 122 -12.33 -19.69 31.64
N ILE A 123 -11.65 -19.33 30.55
CA ILE A 123 -12.26 -18.60 29.42
C ILE A 123 -12.65 -19.53 28.26
N SER A 124 -12.40 -20.83 28.37
CA SER A 124 -12.68 -21.85 27.35
C SER A 124 -11.89 -21.70 26.03
N TYR A 125 -11.53 -22.84 25.45
CA TYR A 125 -10.90 -22.94 24.13
C TYR A 125 -11.92 -22.72 22.99
N PRO A 126 -11.47 -22.30 21.79
CA PRO A 126 -10.10 -22.00 21.44
C PRO A 126 -9.60 -20.66 22.00
N VAL A 127 -8.30 -20.61 22.35
CA VAL A 127 -7.61 -19.40 22.81
C VAL A 127 -6.50 -18.99 21.84
N ILE A 128 -5.99 -17.78 22.02
CA ILE A 128 -4.79 -17.27 21.37
C ILE A 128 -3.74 -16.90 22.42
N VAL A 129 -2.49 -16.94 22.01
CA VAL A 129 -1.33 -16.44 22.76
C VAL A 129 -0.67 -15.35 21.93
N LYS A 130 -0.33 -14.21 22.55
CA LYS A 130 0.47 -13.16 21.90
C LYS A 130 1.31 -12.39 22.91
N PRO A 131 2.53 -11.95 22.56
CA PRO A 131 3.28 -11.07 23.44
C PRO A 131 2.60 -9.71 23.61
N ALA A 132 2.61 -9.18 24.84
CA ALA A 132 2.02 -7.88 25.16
C ALA A 132 2.68 -6.76 24.33
N HIS A 133 4.01 -6.81 24.17
CA HIS A 133 4.82 -5.74 23.57
C HIS A 133 5.37 -6.04 22.16
N ALA A 134 4.92 -7.11 21.50
CA ALA A 134 5.32 -7.42 20.13
C ALA A 134 4.51 -6.65 19.07
N SER A 135 5.12 -6.46 17.91
CA SER A 135 4.51 -5.91 16.69
C SER A 135 4.57 -6.94 15.55
N LEU A 136 3.87 -6.68 14.44
CA LEU A 136 3.94 -7.49 13.21
C LEU A 136 3.56 -8.97 13.40
N ALA A 137 2.63 -9.25 14.32
CA ALA A 137 2.19 -10.60 14.66
C ALA A 137 3.31 -11.56 15.14
N ILE A 138 4.49 -11.05 15.50
CA ILE A 138 5.58 -11.87 16.07
C ILE A 138 5.12 -12.51 17.37
N GLY A 139 5.27 -13.83 17.48
CA GLY A 139 4.86 -14.61 18.64
C GLY A 139 3.35 -14.81 18.78
N VAL A 140 2.54 -14.39 17.80
CA VAL A 140 1.10 -14.67 17.82
C VAL A 140 0.88 -16.14 17.45
N ARG A 141 0.11 -16.83 18.28
CA ARG A 141 -0.38 -18.20 18.06
C ARG A 141 -1.89 -18.18 18.24
N THR A 142 -2.63 -18.63 17.23
CA THR A 142 -4.09 -18.57 17.19
C THR A 142 -4.69 -19.96 17.14
N ASN A 143 -6.00 -20.05 17.41
CA ASN A 143 -6.78 -21.27 17.24
C ASN A 143 -6.23 -22.48 18.03
N LEU A 144 -5.78 -22.25 19.27
CA LEU A 144 -5.28 -23.28 20.17
C LEU A 144 -6.49 -23.94 20.85
N HIS A 145 -6.71 -25.24 20.67
CA HIS A 145 -7.94 -25.94 21.09
C HIS A 145 -7.84 -26.67 22.42
N ASP A 146 -6.64 -26.84 22.95
CA ASP A 146 -6.40 -27.58 24.18
C ASP A 146 -5.16 -27.09 24.93
N ARG A 147 -4.99 -27.62 26.14
CA ARG A 147 -3.91 -27.26 27.06
C ARG A 147 -2.52 -27.64 26.52
N ALA A 148 -2.41 -28.69 25.71
CA ALA A 148 -1.14 -29.12 25.13
C ALA A 148 -0.68 -28.13 24.05
N ALA A 149 -1.57 -27.78 23.12
CA ALA A 149 -1.32 -26.76 22.10
C ALA A 149 -1.01 -25.39 22.74
N LEU A 150 -1.70 -25.04 23.83
CA LEU A 150 -1.41 -23.83 24.58
C LEU A 150 -0.01 -23.85 25.21
N LYS A 151 0.38 -24.97 25.82
CA LYS A 151 1.70 -25.11 26.44
C LYS A 151 2.81 -24.96 25.42
N GLU A 152 2.72 -25.63 24.27
CA GLU A 152 3.69 -25.51 23.18
C GLU A 152 3.79 -24.05 22.68
N ALA A 153 2.65 -23.37 22.53
CA ALA A 153 2.63 -21.96 22.15
C ALA A 153 3.29 -21.05 23.20
N LEU A 154 3.09 -21.33 24.50
CA LEU A 154 3.72 -20.58 25.59
C LEU A 154 5.23 -20.84 25.68
N GLU A 155 5.67 -22.08 25.53
CA GLU A 155 7.09 -22.46 25.45
C GLU A 155 7.78 -21.70 24.31
N TYR A 156 7.19 -21.71 23.11
CA TYR A 156 7.72 -20.95 21.98
C TYR A 156 7.81 -19.44 22.27
N VAL A 157 6.73 -18.83 22.80
CA VAL A 157 6.69 -17.38 23.03
C VAL A 157 7.61 -16.94 24.18
N HIS A 158 7.70 -17.74 25.24
CA HIS A 158 8.46 -17.42 26.43
C HIS A 158 9.93 -17.80 26.29
N GLU A 159 10.21 -19.04 25.90
CA GLU A 159 11.56 -19.61 25.94
C GLU A 159 12.35 -19.26 24.67
N GLU A 160 11.75 -19.43 23.49
CA GLU A 160 12.45 -19.15 22.23
C GLU A 160 12.48 -17.66 21.90
N LEU A 161 11.36 -16.96 22.08
CA LEU A 161 11.26 -15.52 21.76
C LEU A 161 11.59 -14.60 22.95
N GLY A 162 11.67 -15.12 24.16
CA GLY A 162 12.10 -14.37 25.35
C GLY A 162 11.05 -13.40 25.92
N TYR A 163 9.76 -13.54 25.59
CA TYR A 163 8.72 -12.66 26.11
C TYR A 163 8.18 -13.14 27.46
N LYS A 164 8.18 -12.26 28.46
CA LYS A 164 7.61 -12.54 29.79
C LYS A 164 6.13 -12.20 29.88
N ASP A 165 5.75 -11.02 29.39
CA ASP A 165 4.38 -10.54 29.43
C ASP A 165 3.61 -11.05 28.22
N ILE A 166 2.73 -12.02 28.47
CA ILE A 166 1.98 -12.76 27.46
C ILE A 166 0.50 -12.52 27.68
N ILE A 167 -0.22 -12.26 26.58
CA ILE A 167 -1.67 -12.13 26.58
C ILE A 167 -2.28 -13.46 26.16
N ILE A 168 -3.22 -13.95 26.96
CA ILE A 168 -4.12 -15.05 26.61
C ILE A 168 -5.51 -14.48 26.39
N GLU A 169 -6.12 -14.75 25.23
CA GLU A 169 -7.48 -14.31 24.91
C GLU A 169 -8.30 -15.41 24.25
N ARG A 170 -9.62 -15.37 24.39
CA ARG A 170 -10.52 -16.21 23.62
C ARG A 170 -10.36 -15.88 22.14
N HIS A 171 -10.25 -16.91 21.32
CA HIS A 171 -10.17 -16.76 19.87
C HIS A 171 -11.48 -16.17 19.32
N ALA A 172 -11.39 -15.03 18.64
CA ALA A 172 -12.51 -14.43 17.96
C ALA A 172 -12.66 -15.06 16.56
N THR A 173 -13.82 -15.64 16.28
CA THR A 173 -14.16 -16.21 14.97
C THR A 173 -14.74 -15.15 14.06
N GLY A 174 -14.45 -15.23 12.76
CA GLY A 174 -14.99 -14.32 11.74
C GLY A 174 -13.93 -13.73 10.84
N PHE A 175 -14.29 -12.69 10.11
CA PHE A 175 -13.44 -12.03 9.14
C PHE A 175 -12.58 -10.93 9.78
N ASP A 176 -11.28 -10.93 9.46
CA ASP A 176 -10.38 -9.84 9.79
C ASP A 176 -10.68 -8.62 8.91
N THR A 177 -11.04 -7.52 9.53
CA THR A 177 -11.38 -6.27 8.86
C THR A 177 -10.63 -5.11 9.51
N ARG A 178 -10.32 -4.09 8.71
CA ARG A 178 -9.80 -2.81 9.19
C ARG A 178 -10.71 -1.68 8.75
N ALA A 179 -11.25 -0.96 9.71
CA ALA A 179 -11.96 0.29 9.51
C ALA A 179 -11.02 1.49 9.67
N TYR A 180 -11.28 2.58 8.97
CA TYR A 180 -10.69 3.89 9.20
C TYR A 180 -11.79 4.85 9.63
N VAL A 181 -11.60 5.50 10.78
CA VAL A 181 -12.59 6.41 11.37
C VAL A 181 -11.98 7.80 11.50
N ILE A 182 -12.79 8.82 11.25
CA ILE A 182 -12.51 10.22 11.59
C ILE A 182 -13.72 10.73 12.38
N GLU A 183 -13.46 11.18 13.61
CA GLU A 183 -14.47 11.62 14.57
C GLU A 183 -15.63 10.63 14.70
N ASP A 184 -16.80 11.01 14.20
CA ASP A 184 -18.04 10.27 14.34
C ASP A 184 -18.38 9.41 13.12
N GLN A 185 -17.44 9.27 12.18
CA GLN A 185 -17.70 8.68 10.87
C GLN A 185 -16.69 7.59 10.52
N LEU A 186 -17.21 6.44 10.12
CA LEU A 186 -16.44 5.44 9.37
C LEU A 186 -16.24 5.97 7.94
N ILE A 187 -14.97 6.13 7.56
CA ILE A 187 -14.57 6.65 6.25
C ILE A 187 -14.39 5.53 5.24
N ALA A 188 -13.77 4.43 5.67
CA ALA A 188 -13.50 3.28 4.82
C ALA A 188 -13.35 2.01 5.66
N ALA A 189 -13.64 0.86 5.10
CA ALA A 189 -13.37 -0.45 5.70
C ALA A 189 -12.96 -1.46 4.63
N PHE A 190 -11.97 -2.29 4.94
CA PHE A 190 -11.59 -3.42 4.09
C PHE A 190 -11.50 -4.71 4.90
N LYS A 191 -11.76 -5.83 4.23
CA LYS A 191 -11.54 -7.20 4.72
C LYS A 191 -10.19 -7.70 4.24
N ARG A 192 -9.45 -8.40 5.11
CA ARG A 192 -8.26 -9.18 4.72
C ARG A 192 -8.68 -10.60 4.44
N VAL A 193 -8.40 -11.06 3.23
CA VAL A 193 -8.62 -12.45 2.83
C VAL A 193 -7.28 -13.12 2.62
N ALA A 194 -7.18 -14.41 2.97
CA ALA A 194 -5.97 -15.17 2.73
C ALA A 194 -5.59 -15.10 1.25
N ALA A 195 -4.28 -15.06 0.98
CA ALA A 195 -3.75 -15.20 -0.37
C ALA A 195 -4.26 -16.54 -0.93
N HIS A 196 -4.91 -16.48 -2.09
CA HIS A 196 -5.51 -17.65 -2.74
C HIS A 196 -5.23 -17.63 -4.24
N VAL A 197 -5.37 -18.77 -4.91
CA VAL A 197 -5.47 -18.82 -6.38
C VAL A 197 -6.79 -19.44 -6.77
N GLU A 198 -7.28 -19.05 -7.96
CA GLU A 198 -8.50 -19.59 -8.56
C GLU A 198 -8.11 -20.30 -9.85
N GLY A 199 -8.54 -21.55 -10.01
CA GLY A 199 -8.28 -22.35 -11.19
C GLY A 199 -8.94 -21.79 -12.43
N ASP A 200 -8.26 -21.90 -13.56
CA ASP A 200 -8.80 -21.62 -14.88
C ASP A 200 -8.91 -22.87 -15.76
N GLY A 201 -8.53 -24.04 -15.23
CA GLY A 201 -8.50 -25.32 -15.94
C GLY A 201 -7.30 -25.50 -16.87
N GLU A 202 -6.36 -24.54 -16.92
CA GLU A 202 -5.22 -24.56 -17.83
C GLU A 202 -3.88 -24.44 -17.10
N HIS A 203 -3.78 -23.54 -16.12
CA HIS A 203 -2.54 -23.23 -15.42
C HIS A 203 -2.35 -24.06 -14.15
N THR A 204 -1.10 -24.42 -13.86
CA THR A 204 -0.73 -25.03 -12.58
C THR A 204 -0.82 -24.02 -11.44
N ILE A 205 -0.90 -24.48 -10.19
CA ILE A 205 -0.88 -23.61 -9.01
C ILE A 205 0.35 -22.68 -9.02
N GLU A 206 1.54 -23.18 -9.39
CA GLU A 206 2.74 -22.34 -9.52
C GLU A 206 2.53 -21.19 -10.52
N GLN A 207 1.96 -21.49 -11.69
CA GLN A 207 1.69 -20.50 -12.73
C GLN A 207 0.64 -19.48 -12.28
N LEU A 208 -0.42 -19.93 -11.60
CA LEU A 208 -1.44 -19.06 -11.02
C LEU A 208 -0.85 -18.14 -9.95
N ILE A 209 0.07 -18.63 -9.11
CA ILE A 209 0.84 -17.81 -8.17
C ILE A 209 1.68 -16.77 -8.93
N GLY A 210 2.33 -17.16 -10.03
CA GLY A 210 3.06 -16.25 -10.91
C GLY A 210 2.21 -15.11 -11.48
N LEU A 211 1.02 -15.44 -12.00
CA LEU A 211 0.03 -14.48 -12.50
C LEU A 211 -0.45 -13.53 -11.39
N LYS A 212 -0.77 -14.08 -10.21
CA LYS A 212 -1.16 -13.29 -9.04
C LYS A 212 -0.05 -12.36 -8.56
N ASN A 213 1.20 -12.81 -8.56
CA ASN A 213 2.37 -12.00 -8.24
C ASN A 213 2.63 -10.89 -9.26
N HIS A 214 2.30 -11.11 -10.53
CA HIS A 214 2.31 -10.05 -11.53
C HIS A 214 1.28 -8.96 -11.20
N GLN A 215 0.04 -9.35 -10.87
CA GLN A 215 -1.02 -8.42 -10.44
C GLN A 215 -0.61 -7.67 -9.17
N ARG A 216 -0.13 -8.37 -8.12
CA ARG A 216 0.37 -7.75 -6.88
C ARG A 216 1.52 -6.79 -7.13
N GLY A 217 2.41 -7.11 -8.08
CA GLY A 217 3.52 -6.24 -8.48
C GLY A 217 3.08 -4.89 -9.07
N LEU A 218 1.90 -4.81 -9.67
CA LEU A 218 1.31 -3.59 -10.20
C LEU A 218 0.54 -2.78 -9.14
N ASN A 219 0.23 -3.39 -7.99
CA ASN A 219 -0.51 -2.75 -6.90
C ASN A 219 0.46 -2.08 -5.90
N PRO A 220 0.45 -0.75 -5.70
CA PRO A 220 1.35 -0.05 -4.79
C PRO A 220 1.34 -0.55 -3.34
N HIS A 221 0.21 -1.07 -2.87
CA HIS A 221 0.09 -1.62 -1.52
C HIS A 221 0.76 -2.99 -1.39
N LEU A 222 0.66 -3.83 -2.44
CA LEU A 222 1.11 -5.22 -2.43
C LEU A 222 2.40 -5.46 -3.23
N SER A 223 2.97 -4.44 -3.88
CA SER A 223 4.15 -4.56 -4.75
C SER A 223 5.39 -5.11 -4.02
N GLY A 224 5.49 -4.84 -2.72
CA GLY A 224 6.53 -5.37 -1.83
C GLY A 224 6.15 -6.65 -1.08
N SER A 225 4.99 -7.25 -1.38
CA SER A 225 4.38 -8.37 -0.64
C SER A 225 3.92 -9.47 -1.61
N LYS A 226 4.86 -9.90 -2.46
CA LYS A 226 4.67 -11.06 -3.35
C LYS A 226 4.60 -12.34 -2.53
N ILE A 227 3.82 -13.28 -3.05
CA ILE A 227 3.69 -14.65 -2.54
C ILE A 227 5.01 -15.36 -2.86
N ASN A 228 5.72 -15.80 -1.84
CA ASN A 228 6.91 -16.62 -2.01
C ASN A 228 6.50 -18.09 -1.92
N ILE A 229 7.01 -18.91 -2.84
CA ILE A 229 6.86 -20.36 -2.76
C ILE A 229 7.96 -20.85 -1.82
N ASP A 230 7.57 -21.25 -0.62
CA ASP A 230 8.43 -21.81 0.42
C ASP A 230 7.85 -23.13 0.95
N ASP A 231 8.61 -23.83 1.79
CA ASP A 231 8.19 -25.12 2.36
C ASP A 231 6.88 -25.00 3.17
N LYS A 232 6.60 -23.82 3.74
CA LYS A 232 5.37 -23.58 4.48
C LYS A 232 4.17 -23.53 3.54
N LEU A 233 4.26 -22.80 2.43
CA LEU A 233 3.23 -22.76 1.40
C LEU A 233 3.01 -24.14 0.81
N ILE A 234 4.10 -24.85 0.44
CA ILE A 234 4.05 -26.20 -0.14
C ILE A 234 3.36 -27.16 0.84
N GLY A 235 3.75 -27.15 2.12
CA GLY A 235 3.09 -27.94 3.14
C GLY A 235 1.61 -27.62 3.30
N TYR A 236 1.24 -26.33 3.24
CA TYR A 236 -0.15 -25.89 3.41
C TYR A 236 -1.07 -26.30 2.25
N ILE A 237 -0.59 -26.21 1.01
CA ILE A 237 -1.36 -26.72 -0.15
C ILE A 237 -1.40 -28.27 -0.15
N GLY A 238 -0.33 -28.92 0.32
CA GLY A 238 -0.26 -30.37 0.45
C GLY A 238 -1.31 -30.94 1.41
N VAL A 239 -1.56 -30.27 2.54
CA VAL A 239 -2.64 -30.63 3.47
C VAL A 239 -4.03 -30.50 2.83
N GLN A 240 -4.19 -29.62 1.84
CA GLN A 240 -5.42 -29.48 1.06
C GLN A 240 -5.52 -30.51 -0.10
N GLY A 241 -4.51 -31.36 -0.29
CA GLY A 241 -4.50 -32.40 -1.32
C GLY A 241 -3.96 -31.93 -2.68
N HIS A 242 -3.26 -30.80 -2.74
CA HIS A 242 -2.69 -30.25 -3.97
C HIS A 242 -1.16 -30.10 -3.89
N ASP A 243 -0.51 -30.04 -5.03
CA ASP A 243 0.91 -29.68 -5.19
C ASP A 243 1.07 -28.53 -6.19
N LEU A 244 2.29 -28.05 -6.41
CA LEU A 244 2.55 -26.91 -7.30
C LEU A 244 2.21 -27.18 -8.79
N GLU A 245 2.22 -28.44 -9.20
CA GLU A 245 1.93 -28.89 -10.58
C GLU A 245 0.43 -29.14 -10.81
N THR A 246 -0.35 -29.15 -9.75
CA THR A 246 -1.79 -29.37 -9.83
C THR A 246 -2.46 -28.26 -10.64
N VAL A 247 -3.29 -28.66 -11.62
CA VAL A 247 -4.16 -27.76 -12.39
C VAL A 247 -5.54 -27.80 -11.75
N LEU A 248 -5.94 -26.68 -11.15
CA LEU A 248 -7.24 -26.54 -10.49
C LEU A 248 -8.36 -26.44 -11.53
N GLU A 249 -9.54 -27.00 -11.20
CA GLU A 249 -10.71 -26.84 -12.04
C GLU A 249 -11.11 -25.37 -12.13
N LYS A 250 -11.76 -24.99 -13.24
CA LYS A 250 -12.16 -23.61 -13.45
C LYS A 250 -13.13 -23.13 -12.35
N GLY A 251 -12.71 -22.11 -11.59
CA GLY A 251 -13.47 -21.54 -10.48
C GLY A 251 -13.19 -22.18 -9.12
N GLU A 252 -12.40 -23.25 -9.06
CA GLU A 252 -11.93 -23.85 -7.81
C GLU A 252 -10.93 -22.91 -7.13
N LYS A 253 -11.12 -22.63 -5.83
CA LYS A 253 -10.26 -21.73 -5.05
C LYS A 253 -9.53 -22.49 -3.96
N ILE A 254 -8.22 -22.28 -3.88
CA ILE A 254 -7.42 -22.78 -2.76
C ILE A 254 -6.73 -21.62 -2.05
N ASN A 255 -6.66 -21.71 -0.73
CA ASN A 255 -5.86 -20.77 0.05
C ASN A 255 -4.39 -21.22 0.02
N LEU A 256 -3.48 -20.26 -0.05
CA LEU A 256 -2.03 -20.47 -0.01
C LEU A 256 -1.46 -20.33 1.40
N THR A 257 -2.29 -19.89 2.34
CA THR A 257 -1.96 -19.71 3.76
C THR A 257 -3.24 -19.67 4.60
N ASP A 258 -3.11 -20.05 5.87
CA ASP A 258 -4.12 -19.90 6.92
C ASP A 258 -4.14 -18.51 7.58
N SER A 259 -3.15 -17.67 7.31
CA SER A 259 -2.98 -16.37 7.97
C SER A 259 -3.49 -15.22 7.11
N THR A 260 -4.21 -14.28 7.73
CA THR A 260 -4.63 -13.01 7.10
C THR A 260 -3.86 -11.80 7.63
N PHE A 261 -3.01 -12.00 8.65
CA PHE A 261 -2.40 -10.89 9.39
C PHE A 261 -1.15 -10.33 8.71
N ALA A 262 -0.39 -11.19 8.01
CA ALA A 262 0.79 -10.77 7.27
C ALA A 262 0.41 -10.19 5.91
N LYS A 263 1.18 -9.20 5.43
CA LYS A 263 0.86 -8.47 4.19
C LYS A 263 1.10 -9.28 2.93
N ASP A 264 2.08 -10.17 2.96
CA ASP A 264 2.34 -11.20 1.93
C ASP A 264 1.29 -12.31 1.96
N ALA A 265 0.69 -12.54 3.13
CA ALA A 265 -0.33 -13.55 3.35
C ALA A 265 -1.77 -13.11 3.00
N SER A 266 -2.03 -11.83 2.70
CA SER A 266 -3.40 -11.33 2.50
C SER A 266 -3.61 -10.43 1.28
N ASP A 267 -4.78 -10.56 0.67
CA ASP A 267 -5.34 -9.54 -0.22
C ASP A 267 -6.37 -8.70 0.54
N THR A 268 -6.67 -7.51 0.02
CA THR A 268 -7.64 -6.59 0.62
C THR A 268 -8.88 -6.45 -0.28
N VAL A 269 -10.05 -6.50 0.35
CA VAL A 269 -11.37 -6.36 -0.28
C VAL A 269 -12.05 -5.15 0.35
N ASP A 270 -12.41 -4.13 -0.42
CA ASP A 270 -13.22 -3.03 0.11
C ASP A 270 -14.62 -3.53 0.48
N ILE A 271 -15.05 -3.19 1.70
CA ILE A 271 -16.37 -3.55 2.25
C ILE A 271 -17.11 -2.33 2.81
N THR A 272 -16.63 -1.12 2.49
CA THR A 272 -17.07 0.14 3.14
C THR A 272 -18.59 0.34 3.10
N ASP A 273 -19.22 0.00 1.98
CA ASP A 273 -20.67 0.15 1.79
C ASP A 273 -21.48 -1.05 2.30
N GLU A 274 -20.84 -2.20 2.49
CA GLU A 274 -21.45 -3.46 2.92
C GLU A 274 -21.56 -3.58 4.45
N VAL A 275 -20.71 -2.87 5.21
CA VAL A 275 -20.70 -2.99 6.67
C VAL A 275 -21.99 -2.47 7.32
N SER A 276 -22.46 -3.22 8.32
CA SER A 276 -23.69 -2.90 9.06
C SER A 276 -23.58 -1.61 9.89
N LYS A 277 -24.71 -1.05 10.30
CA LYS A 277 -24.75 0.11 11.23
C LYS A 277 -24.04 -0.19 12.55
N ASP A 278 -24.19 -1.42 13.05
CA ASP A 278 -23.53 -1.86 14.29
C ASP A 278 -22.00 -1.89 14.14
N TYR A 279 -21.49 -2.37 13.00
CA TYR A 279 -20.06 -2.33 12.70
C TYR A 279 -19.53 -0.88 12.67
N LYS A 280 -20.23 0.02 11.98
CA LYS A 280 -19.87 1.45 11.91
C LYS A 280 -19.83 2.07 13.31
N MET A 281 -20.83 1.79 14.14
CA MET A 281 -20.91 2.29 15.52
C MET A 281 -19.79 1.71 16.39
N THR A 282 -19.49 0.42 16.26
CA THR A 282 -18.39 -0.24 16.98
C THR A 282 -17.06 0.42 16.65
N ALA A 283 -16.76 0.66 15.37
CA ALA A 283 -15.53 1.32 14.96
C ALA A 283 -15.43 2.77 15.48
N VAL A 284 -16.53 3.54 15.42
CA VAL A 284 -16.58 4.91 15.94
C VAL A 284 -16.38 4.94 17.46
N ASN A 285 -17.09 4.09 18.19
CA ASN A 285 -16.96 3.99 19.66
C ASN A 285 -15.55 3.55 20.07
N ALA A 286 -14.90 2.69 19.29
CA ALA A 286 -13.52 2.28 19.52
C ALA A 286 -12.56 3.47 19.44
N VAL A 287 -12.67 4.34 18.43
CA VAL A 287 -11.83 5.55 18.36
C VAL A 287 -12.13 6.49 19.52
N LYS A 288 -13.42 6.71 19.83
CA LYS A 288 -13.85 7.60 20.92
C LYS A 288 -13.44 7.12 22.31
N SER A 289 -13.24 5.82 22.51
CA SER A 289 -12.84 5.28 23.81
C SER A 289 -11.43 5.70 24.22
N ILE A 290 -10.61 6.18 23.27
CA ILE A 290 -9.22 6.58 23.50
C ILE A 290 -9.13 8.11 23.63
N PRO A 291 -8.79 8.66 24.82
CA PRO A 291 -8.71 10.10 25.01
C PRO A 291 -7.71 10.78 24.06
N GLY A 292 -8.16 11.83 23.37
CA GLY A 292 -7.34 12.57 22.41
C GLY A 292 -7.09 11.86 21.08
N MET A 293 -7.81 10.75 20.82
CA MET A 293 -7.87 10.10 19.52
C MET A 293 -9.10 10.59 18.77
N ASN A 294 -8.89 11.20 17.61
CA ASN A 294 -9.94 11.75 16.74
C ASN A 294 -9.97 11.09 15.37
N MET A 295 -9.00 10.24 15.07
CA MET A 295 -8.96 9.43 13.86
C MET A 295 -8.04 8.25 14.08
N GLY A 296 -8.31 7.13 13.43
CA GLY A 296 -7.50 5.92 13.58
C GLY A 296 -7.98 4.78 12.71
N GLY A 297 -7.12 3.78 12.59
CA GLY A 297 -7.50 2.47 12.08
C GLY A 297 -8.00 1.60 13.23
N VAL A 298 -9.08 0.86 13.02
CA VAL A 298 -9.64 -0.07 14.01
C VAL A 298 -9.67 -1.45 13.38
N ASP A 299 -8.98 -2.41 13.97
CA ASP A 299 -8.99 -3.80 13.50
C ASP A 299 -10.09 -4.55 14.24
N ILE A 300 -11.00 -5.15 13.48
CA ILE A 300 -12.24 -5.76 13.98
C ILE A 300 -12.36 -7.16 13.39
N ILE A 301 -12.56 -8.16 14.25
CA ILE A 301 -13.09 -9.44 13.81
C ILE A 301 -14.60 -9.33 13.73
N ARG A 302 -15.12 -9.55 12.53
CA ARG A 302 -16.54 -9.54 12.22
C ARG A 302 -17.06 -10.97 12.07
N ASP A 303 -17.87 -11.43 13.01
CA ASP A 303 -18.59 -12.69 12.92
C ASP A 303 -19.95 -12.40 12.26
N GLU A 304 -20.12 -12.76 10.99
CA GLU A 304 -21.36 -12.52 10.25
C GLU A 304 -22.48 -13.45 10.70
N GLU A 305 -22.18 -14.67 11.11
CA GLU A 305 -23.18 -15.66 11.55
C GLU A 305 -23.81 -15.26 12.88
N LYS A 306 -22.98 -14.79 13.82
CA LYS A 306 -23.44 -14.34 15.15
C LYS A 306 -23.82 -12.87 15.19
N ASP A 307 -23.60 -12.14 14.09
CA ASP A 307 -23.74 -10.70 14.00
C ASP A 307 -22.98 -9.95 15.12
N THR A 308 -21.70 -10.32 15.34
CA THR A 308 -20.88 -9.68 16.39
C THR A 308 -19.63 -9.01 15.85
N ASN A 309 -19.16 -8.01 16.59
CA ASN A 309 -17.93 -7.26 16.32
C ASN A 309 -17.00 -7.34 17.54
N LYS A 310 -15.73 -7.69 17.29
CA LYS A 310 -14.69 -7.77 18.33
C LYS A 310 -13.50 -6.91 17.91
N VAL A 311 -13.27 -5.81 18.62
CA VAL A 311 -12.13 -4.92 18.36
C VAL A 311 -10.85 -5.55 18.89
N LEU A 312 -9.86 -5.72 18.02
CA LEU A 312 -8.55 -6.31 18.35
C LEU A 312 -7.51 -5.26 18.70
N GLU A 313 -7.42 -4.19 17.90
CA GLU A 313 -6.43 -3.14 18.05
C GLU A 313 -6.92 -1.80 17.48
N ILE A 314 -6.30 -0.72 17.97
CA ILE A 314 -6.47 0.63 17.43
C ILE A 314 -5.13 1.18 17.01
N ASN A 315 -5.05 1.60 15.75
CA ASN A 315 -3.85 2.12 15.12
C ASN A 315 -3.92 3.65 14.97
N CYS A 316 -3.05 4.38 15.67
CA CYS A 316 -2.94 5.84 15.55
C CYS A 316 -2.25 6.31 14.25
N ARG A 317 -1.55 5.40 13.57
CA ARG A 317 -0.87 5.66 12.30
C ARG A 317 -1.14 4.50 11.34
N PRO A 318 -2.40 4.30 10.96
CA PRO A 318 -2.75 3.19 10.08
C PRO A 318 -2.18 3.45 8.69
N ASP A 319 -1.83 2.36 8.01
CA ASP A 319 -1.44 2.40 6.60
C ASP A 319 -2.68 2.59 5.73
N LEU A 320 -2.70 3.64 4.91
CA LEU A 320 -3.84 3.94 4.03
C LEU A 320 -3.89 3.04 2.80
N GLY A 321 -2.80 2.34 2.49
CA GLY A 321 -2.68 1.58 1.24
C GLY A 321 -3.77 0.53 1.02
N GLY A 322 -4.21 -0.18 2.07
CA GLY A 322 -5.25 -1.20 1.95
C GLY A 322 -6.63 -0.63 1.62
N HIS A 323 -6.92 0.61 2.02
CA HIS A 323 -8.16 1.30 1.65
C HIS A 323 -8.08 1.90 0.24
N MET A 324 -6.89 2.34 -0.18
CA MET A 324 -6.69 3.04 -1.46
C MET A 324 -6.46 2.09 -2.63
N PHE A 325 -5.90 0.90 -2.38
CA PHE A 325 -5.55 -0.06 -3.42
C PHE A 325 -6.03 -1.48 -3.06
N PRO A 326 -7.33 -1.68 -2.81
CA PRO A 326 -7.85 -3.02 -2.62
C PRO A 326 -7.68 -3.84 -3.90
N ILE A 327 -7.55 -5.16 -3.77
CA ILE A 327 -7.55 -6.07 -4.93
C ILE A 327 -8.96 -6.21 -5.50
N TYR A 328 -9.97 -6.17 -4.63
CA TYR A 328 -11.39 -6.27 -5.01
C TYR A 328 -12.20 -5.15 -4.36
N GLY A 329 -13.20 -4.63 -5.07
CA GLY A 329 -14.03 -3.51 -4.60
C GLY A 329 -13.48 -2.14 -4.99
N GLU A 330 -13.97 -1.09 -4.32
CA GLU A 330 -13.69 0.31 -4.69
C GLU A 330 -12.49 0.91 -3.94
N SER A 331 -11.70 1.72 -4.64
CA SER A 331 -10.66 2.54 -4.02
C SER A 331 -11.27 3.65 -3.17
N ARG A 332 -10.83 3.80 -1.91
CA ARG A 332 -11.29 4.86 -1.00
C ARG A 332 -10.17 5.87 -0.74
N ASP A 333 -10.37 7.14 -1.16
CA ASP A 333 -9.39 8.21 -0.94
C ASP A 333 -9.44 8.74 0.50
N VAL A 334 -8.91 7.96 1.44
CA VAL A 334 -8.86 8.34 2.86
C VAL A 334 -8.02 9.62 3.08
N SER A 335 -7.04 9.91 2.21
CA SER A 335 -6.25 11.15 2.32
C SER A 335 -7.10 12.40 2.13
N LYS A 336 -8.09 12.36 1.24
CA LYS A 336 -9.06 13.44 1.06
C LYS A 336 -9.77 13.75 2.38
N ASN A 337 -10.32 12.74 3.05
CA ASN A 337 -11.07 12.92 4.30
C ASN A 337 -10.18 13.42 5.45
N ILE A 338 -8.94 12.93 5.56
CA ILE A 338 -7.99 13.45 6.54
C ILE A 338 -7.74 14.94 6.28
N LEU A 339 -7.53 15.35 5.02
CA LEU A 339 -7.29 16.76 4.71
C LEU A 339 -8.51 17.64 4.91
N ASP A 340 -9.72 17.15 4.61
CA ASP A 340 -10.98 17.83 4.93
C ASP A 340 -11.07 18.12 6.44
N TYR A 341 -10.59 17.18 7.27
CA TYR A 341 -10.58 17.34 8.72
C TYR A 341 -9.52 18.33 9.25
N TYR A 342 -8.33 18.36 8.65
CA TYR A 342 -7.26 19.27 9.07
C TYR A 342 -7.42 20.68 8.50
N PHE A 343 -7.94 20.79 7.27
CA PHE A 343 -8.10 22.01 6.50
C PHE A 343 -9.51 22.10 5.90
N PRO A 344 -10.58 22.20 6.72
CA PRO A 344 -11.96 22.23 6.25
C PRO A 344 -12.22 23.37 5.26
N GLU A 345 -11.49 24.49 5.38
CA GLU A 345 -11.54 25.62 4.44
C GLU A 345 -11.11 25.27 2.99
N THR A 346 -10.50 24.09 2.81
CA THR A 346 -10.06 23.59 1.49
C THR A 346 -10.92 22.44 0.97
N ALA A 347 -11.90 21.95 1.74
CA ALA A 347 -12.64 20.73 1.41
C ALA A 347 -13.52 20.87 0.16
N SER A 348 -14.03 22.09 -0.09
CA SER A 348 -14.89 22.42 -1.23
C SER A 348 -14.16 23.13 -2.37
N VAL A 349 -12.82 23.18 -2.33
CA VAL A 349 -12.05 23.80 -3.41
C VAL A 349 -12.22 22.99 -4.68
N ASP A 350 -12.74 23.61 -5.73
CA ASP A 350 -12.67 23.05 -7.08
C ASP A 350 -11.21 23.04 -7.52
N LYS A 351 -10.65 21.83 -7.63
CA LYS A 351 -9.28 21.61 -8.06
C LYS A 351 -9.11 21.86 -9.56
N GLY A 352 -10.16 21.74 -10.37
CA GLY A 352 -10.11 21.89 -11.82
C GLY A 352 -8.96 21.10 -12.44
N ILE A 353 -8.10 21.78 -13.21
CA ILE A 353 -6.90 21.16 -13.82
C ILE A 353 -5.88 20.61 -12.82
N ASN A 354 -5.94 21.02 -11.54
CA ASN A 354 -4.96 20.60 -10.54
C ASN A 354 -5.00 19.10 -10.28
N ASP A 355 -6.16 18.45 -10.49
CA ASP A 355 -6.29 16.99 -10.37
C ASP A 355 -5.45 16.20 -11.38
N TYR A 356 -4.98 16.86 -12.43
CA TYR A 356 -4.08 16.26 -13.40
C TYR A 356 -2.61 16.47 -13.04
N PHE A 357 -2.25 17.33 -12.08
CA PHE A 357 -0.85 17.53 -11.73
C PHE A 357 -0.36 16.55 -10.67
N THR A 358 0.87 16.08 -10.83
CA THR A 358 1.65 15.35 -9.81
C THR A 358 3.07 15.91 -9.74
N PHE A 359 3.85 15.45 -8.78
CA PHE A 359 5.24 15.90 -8.56
C PHE A 359 6.17 14.70 -8.40
N ASP A 360 7.47 14.93 -8.61
CA ASP A 360 8.51 13.91 -8.57
C ASP A 360 8.85 13.51 -7.12
N PHE A 361 7.97 12.71 -6.52
CA PHE A 361 8.14 12.20 -5.16
C PHE A 361 9.41 11.36 -5.04
N ASP A 362 9.79 10.59 -6.06
CA ASP A 362 10.96 9.72 -6.04
C ASP A 362 12.26 10.50 -5.91
N LYS A 363 12.40 11.59 -6.66
CA LYS A 363 13.57 12.48 -6.57
C LYS A 363 13.61 13.22 -5.24
N ILE A 364 12.46 13.71 -4.76
CA ILE A 364 12.36 14.36 -3.43
C ILE A 364 12.79 13.38 -2.34
N PHE A 365 12.23 12.18 -2.36
CA PHE A 365 12.53 11.13 -1.39
C PHE A 365 14.02 10.76 -1.41
N ARG A 366 14.61 10.59 -2.61
CA ARG A 366 16.04 10.31 -2.80
C ARG A 366 16.93 11.41 -2.21
N PHE A 367 16.66 12.68 -2.53
CA PHE A 367 17.45 13.81 -2.03
C PHE A 367 17.42 13.91 -0.51
N LEU A 368 16.26 13.69 0.10
CA LEU A 368 16.11 13.69 1.55
C LEU A 368 16.81 12.48 2.19
N LYS A 369 16.59 11.27 1.65
CA LYS A 369 17.14 10.03 2.20
C LYS A 369 18.67 9.96 2.12
N GLN A 370 19.26 10.51 1.06
CA GLN A 370 20.71 10.60 0.87
C GLN A 370 21.35 11.78 1.64
N GLY A 371 20.55 12.61 2.31
CA GLY A 371 21.05 13.77 3.07
C GLY A 371 21.58 14.92 2.20
N ILE A 372 21.31 14.91 0.89
CA ILE A 372 21.67 15.99 -0.05
C ILE A 372 20.98 17.29 0.37
N VAL A 373 19.72 17.19 0.79
CA VAL A 373 18.96 18.29 1.38
C VAL A 373 18.28 17.83 2.66
N LYS A 374 18.09 18.75 3.61
CA LYS A 374 17.31 18.50 4.82
C LYS A 374 15.81 18.73 4.62
N GLU A 375 15.46 19.46 3.58
CA GLU A 375 14.10 19.93 3.34
C GLU A 375 13.84 20.20 1.86
N VAL A 376 12.61 19.94 1.43
CA VAL A 376 12.09 20.28 0.10
C VAL A 376 10.71 20.90 0.24
N VAL A 377 10.50 22.08 -0.33
CA VAL A 377 9.18 22.73 -0.41
C VAL A 377 8.65 22.53 -1.82
N LEU A 378 7.43 22.00 -1.94
CA LEU A 378 6.77 21.95 -3.24
C LEU A 378 6.41 23.36 -3.69
N PRO A 379 6.71 23.72 -4.95
CA PRO A 379 6.28 25.00 -5.51
C PRO A 379 4.75 25.07 -5.52
N PRO A 380 4.13 26.25 -5.37
CA PRO A 380 2.69 26.37 -5.50
C PRO A 380 2.23 25.93 -6.90
N ILE A 381 1.03 25.37 -6.99
CA ILE A 381 0.40 25.10 -8.29
C ILE A 381 0.10 26.45 -8.98
N PRO A 382 0.31 26.57 -10.30
CA PRO A 382 0.04 27.78 -11.05
C PRO A 382 -1.41 28.20 -10.87
N LYS A 383 -1.62 29.47 -10.55
CA LYS A 383 -2.95 30.10 -10.53
C LYS A 383 -3.37 30.60 -11.90
N GLU A 384 -2.42 30.72 -12.81
CA GLU A 384 -2.65 31.14 -14.19
C GLU A 384 -3.27 30.01 -15.01
N LYS A 385 -3.97 30.38 -16.09
CA LYS A 385 -4.52 29.42 -17.03
C LYS A 385 -3.39 28.58 -17.64
N ILE A 386 -3.41 27.28 -17.37
CA ILE A 386 -2.50 26.32 -17.99
C ILE A 386 -3.20 25.63 -19.15
N GLU A 387 -2.48 25.48 -20.24
CA GLU A 387 -2.89 24.74 -21.41
C GLU A 387 -2.02 23.49 -21.55
N ASN A 388 -2.52 22.46 -22.23
CA ASN A 388 -1.72 21.31 -22.59
C ASN A 388 -1.75 21.07 -24.11
N VAL A 389 -0.66 20.52 -24.64
CA VAL A 389 -0.51 20.21 -26.07
C VAL A 389 0.04 18.81 -26.19
N HIS A 390 -0.64 17.98 -26.97
CA HIS A 390 -0.26 16.61 -27.25
C HIS A 390 0.29 16.56 -28.67
N MET A 391 1.49 16.02 -28.81
CA MET A 391 2.19 15.90 -30.08
C MET A 391 2.61 14.46 -30.35
N GLU A 392 2.48 14.04 -31.60
CA GLU A 392 3.15 12.88 -32.13
C GLU A 392 4.44 13.31 -32.82
N LEU A 393 5.54 12.66 -32.49
CA LEU A 393 6.87 12.91 -33.05
C LEU A 393 7.27 11.71 -33.92
N THR A 394 7.71 11.97 -35.14
CA THR A 394 8.12 10.99 -36.14
C THR A 394 9.55 11.29 -36.61
N GLY A 395 10.38 10.24 -36.77
CA GLY A 395 11.81 10.37 -37.08
C GLY A 395 12.71 9.80 -35.96
N ASP A 396 13.93 10.29 -35.81
CA ASP A 396 14.88 9.84 -34.77
C ASP A 396 14.57 10.49 -33.40
N VAL A 397 13.38 10.22 -32.87
CA VAL A 397 12.92 10.78 -31.59
C VAL A 397 13.86 10.41 -30.45
N LYS A 398 14.48 9.22 -30.53
CA LYS A 398 15.42 8.73 -29.52
C LYS A 398 16.65 9.64 -29.42
N TYR A 399 17.20 10.08 -30.55
CA TYR A 399 18.31 11.03 -30.57
C TYR A 399 17.93 12.37 -29.90
N TYR A 400 16.76 12.92 -30.23
CA TYR A 400 16.34 14.23 -29.73
C TYR A 400 15.75 14.22 -28.32
N LYS A 401 15.45 13.05 -27.75
CA LYS A 401 14.74 12.87 -26.48
C LYS A 401 15.25 13.78 -25.36
N ASN A 402 16.55 13.78 -25.11
CA ASN A 402 17.16 14.56 -24.02
C ASN A 402 17.13 16.06 -24.32
N ILE A 403 17.31 16.46 -25.58
CA ILE A 403 17.31 17.86 -26.02
C ILE A 403 15.90 18.46 -25.86
N ILE A 404 14.87 17.72 -26.31
CA ILE A 404 13.46 18.10 -26.16
C ILE A 404 13.11 18.23 -24.67
N SER A 405 13.50 17.23 -23.86
CA SER A 405 13.20 17.23 -22.43
C SER A 405 13.86 18.40 -21.71
N ASN A 406 15.14 18.66 -21.97
CA ASN A 406 15.89 19.78 -21.39
C ASN A 406 15.29 21.13 -21.82
N SER A 407 14.85 21.23 -23.08
CA SER A 407 14.17 22.42 -23.57
C SER A 407 12.85 22.66 -22.84
N ALA A 408 12.02 21.64 -22.66
CA ALA A 408 10.76 21.76 -21.92
C ALA A 408 10.99 22.19 -20.47
N VAL A 409 11.99 21.60 -19.79
CA VAL A 409 12.41 22.04 -18.44
C VAL A 409 12.86 23.50 -18.44
N GLY A 410 13.67 23.92 -19.41
CA GLY A 410 14.16 25.29 -19.54
C GLY A 410 13.05 26.32 -19.72
N HIS A 411 11.99 25.95 -20.43
CA HIS A 411 10.77 26.76 -20.61
C HIS A 411 9.76 26.62 -19.46
N ARG A 412 10.14 25.93 -18.38
CA ARG A 412 9.29 25.72 -17.18
C ARG A 412 7.97 25.02 -17.49
N LEU A 413 7.99 24.10 -18.46
CA LEU A 413 6.84 23.26 -18.79
C LEU A 413 6.80 22.02 -17.90
N GLY A 414 5.58 21.57 -17.62
CA GLY A 414 5.29 20.22 -17.14
C GLY A 414 5.06 19.27 -18.31
N GLY A 415 5.01 17.97 -18.04
CA GLY A 415 4.70 16.95 -19.05
C GLY A 415 5.73 15.83 -19.17
N HIS A 416 5.66 15.07 -20.26
CA HIS A 416 6.49 13.88 -20.50
C HIS A 416 6.66 13.57 -22.00
N LEU A 417 7.71 12.81 -22.33
CA LEU A 417 7.95 12.23 -23.65
C LEU A 417 8.01 10.71 -23.55
N LYS A 418 6.99 10.02 -24.07
CA LYS A 418 6.90 8.55 -24.10
C LYS A 418 7.25 8.02 -25.49
N MET A 419 8.10 7.00 -25.56
CA MET A 419 8.39 6.28 -26.80
C MET A 419 7.29 5.24 -27.08
N LEU A 420 6.80 5.19 -28.31
CA LEU A 420 5.80 4.24 -28.78
C LEU A 420 6.48 3.04 -29.45
N LYS A 421 5.78 1.90 -29.51
CA LYS A 421 6.31 0.62 -30.05
C LYS A 421 6.72 0.71 -31.53
N ASN A 422 6.15 1.63 -32.29
CA ASN A 422 6.43 1.86 -33.71
C ASN A 422 7.59 2.85 -33.95
N GLY A 423 8.38 3.19 -32.92
CA GLY A 423 9.48 4.14 -33.02
C GLY A 423 9.08 5.62 -32.95
N LYS A 424 7.77 5.93 -32.95
CA LYS A 424 7.26 7.28 -32.76
C LYS A 424 7.39 7.73 -31.30
N GLY A 425 7.36 9.03 -31.07
CA GLY A 425 7.25 9.65 -29.75
C GLY A 425 5.88 10.22 -29.52
N ARG A 426 5.39 10.17 -28.27
CA ARG A 426 4.27 10.98 -27.79
C ARG A 426 4.80 11.98 -26.78
N LEU A 427 4.79 13.25 -27.17
CA LEU A 427 5.17 14.39 -26.32
C LEU A 427 3.91 15.05 -25.80
N VAL A 428 3.78 15.15 -24.49
CA VAL A 428 2.74 15.94 -23.83
C VAL A 428 3.44 17.03 -23.04
N VAL A 429 3.10 18.28 -23.29
CA VAL A 429 3.63 19.44 -22.56
C VAL A 429 2.49 20.30 -22.04
N ALA A 430 2.71 20.92 -20.88
CA ALA A 430 1.77 21.87 -20.31
C ALA A 430 2.45 23.04 -19.64
N GLY A 431 1.84 24.20 -19.79
CA GLY A 431 2.33 25.45 -19.24
C GLY A 431 1.40 26.60 -19.57
N THR A 432 1.81 27.81 -19.22
CA THR A 432 1.12 29.02 -19.66
C THR A 432 1.21 29.12 -21.18
N THR A 433 0.24 29.78 -21.82
CA THR A 433 0.25 29.99 -23.28
C THR A 433 1.58 30.57 -23.76
N LYS A 434 2.13 31.53 -23.01
CA LYS A 434 3.45 32.12 -23.29
C LYS A 434 4.56 31.06 -23.37
N HIS A 435 4.74 30.26 -22.32
CA HIS A 435 5.83 29.27 -22.28
C HIS A 435 5.63 28.16 -23.32
N LEU A 436 4.38 27.79 -23.61
CA LEU A 436 4.09 26.82 -24.67
C LEU A 436 4.46 27.35 -26.04
N THR A 437 4.09 28.59 -26.38
CA THR A 437 4.45 29.21 -27.66
C THR A 437 5.96 29.28 -27.83
N GLU A 438 6.68 29.80 -26.82
CA GLU A 438 8.15 29.89 -26.83
C GLU A 438 8.81 28.50 -27.01
N PHE A 439 8.30 27.48 -26.32
CA PHE A 439 8.79 26.12 -26.47
C PHE A 439 8.52 25.53 -27.85
N MET A 440 7.32 25.71 -28.41
CA MET A 440 6.97 25.19 -29.73
C MET A 440 7.85 25.80 -30.83
N GLU A 441 8.12 27.11 -30.76
CA GLU A 441 9.05 27.78 -31.66
C GLU A 441 10.49 27.24 -31.51
N ASN A 442 10.92 26.99 -30.27
CA ASN A 442 12.24 26.42 -30.02
C ASN A 442 12.34 24.95 -30.46
N LEU A 443 11.27 24.17 -30.32
CA LEU A 443 11.21 22.75 -30.64
C LEU A 443 11.55 22.50 -32.13
N LEU A 444 11.02 23.35 -33.02
CA LEU A 444 11.31 23.30 -34.45
C LEU A 444 12.79 23.58 -34.77
N LYS A 445 13.47 24.41 -33.95
CA LYS A 445 14.89 24.75 -34.11
C LYS A 445 15.82 23.64 -33.61
N ILE A 446 15.50 23.03 -32.48
CA ILE A 446 16.34 22.01 -31.83
C ILE A 446 16.14 20.61 -32.43
N ALA A 447 15.00 20.35 -33.07
CA ALA A 447 14.67 19.06 -33.67
C ALA A 447 14.19 19.20 -35.14
N PRO A 448 14.98 19.83 -36.04
CA PRO A 448 14.53 20.18 -37.39
C PRO A 448 14.29 18.97 -38.30
N LYS A 449 14.79 17.79 -37.92
CA LYS A 449 14.62 16.52 -38.64
C LYS A 449 13.44 15.68 -38.13
N LEU A 450 12.76 16.12 -37.07
CA LEU A 450 11.55 15.46 -36.61
C LEU A 450 10.34 16.03 -37.32
N ASP A 451 9.47 15.13 -37.74
CA ASP A 451 8.10 15.48 -38.09
C ASP A 451 7.29 15.57 -36.79
N ILE A 452 6.60 16.70 -36.61
CA ILE A 452 5.91 17.05 -35.36
C ILE A 452 4.46 17.36 -35.69
N LYS A 453 3.56 16.52 -35.22
CA LYS A 453 2.11 16.68 -35.43
C LYS A 453 1.42 16.95 -34.10
N VAL A 454 0.74 18.08 -33.99
CA VAL A 454 -0.20 18.32 -32.88
C VAL A 454 -1.42 17.43 -33.09
N ILE A 455 -1.71 16.57 -32.11
CA ILE A 455 -2.79 15.59 -32.17
C ILE A 455 -3.96 15.93 -31.23
N ALA A 456 -3.72 16.72 -30.18
CA ALA A 456 -4.75 17.25 -29.30
C ALA A 456 -4.25 18.51 -28.58
N GLN A 457 -5.19 19.34 -28.14
CA GLN A 457 -4.91 20.55 -27.36
C GLN A 457 -6.00 20.75 -26.31
N ASN A 458 -5.60 21.05 -25.07
CA ASN A 458 -6.49 21.19 -23.92
C ASN A 458 -7.38 19.95 -23.68
N GLU A 459 -6.81 18.77 -23.93
CA GLU A 459 -7.38 17.46 -23.61
C GLU A 459 -6.64 16.89 -22.42
N TRP A 460 -7.32 16.82 -21.27
CA TRP A 460 -6.72 16.35 -20.03
C TRP A 460 -7.20 14.93 -19.78
N ASP A 461 -6.34 13.97 -20.13
CA ASP A 461 -6.63 12.53 -20.12
C ASP A 461 -5.61 11.70 -19.35
N SER A 462 -4.60 12.34 -18.76
CA SER A 462 -3.52 11.67 -18.03
C SER A 462 -2.86 12.60 -17.02
N LEU A 463 -2.21 12.01 -16.02
CA LEU A 463 -1.43 12.75 -15.03
C LEU A 463 -0.21 13.41 -15.67
N MET A 464 0.06 14.65 -15.28
CA MET A 464 1.18 15.45 -15.72
C MET A 464 2.10 15.81 -14.58
N MET A 465 3.39 15.58 -14.80
CA MET A 465 4.45 16.04 -13.92
C MET A 465 4.52 17.56 -13.96
N TYR A 466 4.50 18.21 -12.80
CA TYR A 466 4.59 19.66 -12.68
C TYR A 466 5.86 20.26 -13.30
N LYS A 467 6.94 19.50 -13.30
CA LYS A 467 8.16 19.80 -14.02
C LYS A 467 8.40 18.67 -15.01
N PHE A 468 8.72 19.01 -16.25
CA PHE A 468 8.90 18.03 -17.32
C PHE A 468 9.86 16.93 -16.89
N GLU A 469 9.44 15.69 -17.06
CA GLU A 469 10.27 14.54 -16.75
C GLU A 469 11.32 14.40 -17.85
N ALA A 470 12.56 14.80 -17.57
CA ALA A 470 13.69 14.28 -18.32
C ALA A 470 13.75 12.80 -17.97
N SER A 471 13.15 11.96 -18.81
CA SER A 471 13.18 10.53 -18.55
C SER A 471 14.64 10.12 -18.45
N GLU A 472 15.08 9.72 -17.26
CA GLU A 472 16.00 8.61 -17.22
C GLU A 472 15.24 7.50 -17.93
N SER A 473 15.85 6.95 -18.98
CA SER A 473 15.36 5.69 -19.49
C SER A 473 15.09 4.81 -18.26
N ILE A 474 13.89 4.23 -18.12
CA ILE A 474 13.83 2.89 -17.53
C ILE A 474 14.93 2.16 -18.27
N GLY A 475 16.04 1.94 -17.58
CA GLY A 475 17.31 1.74 -18.25
C GLY A 475 17.06 0.71 -19.33
N MET A 476 17.52 0.96 -20.55
CA MET A 476 17.62 -0.17 -21.47
C MET A 476 18.39 -1.29 -20.77
N GLY A 477 19.26 -0.97 -19.80
CA GLY A 477 19.82 -1.89 -18.81
C GLY A 477 18.82 -2.62 -17.89
N ALA A 478 17.76 -2.00 -17.36
CA ALA A 478 16.74 -2.70 -16.56
C ALA A 478 15.84 -3.60 -17.42
N VAL A 479 15.41 -3.13 -18.59
CA VAL A 479 14.63 -3.93 -19.54
C VAL A 479 15.48 -5.03 -20.19
N ASN A 480 16.75 -4.74 -20.52
CA ASN A 480 17.69 -5.74 -21.04
C ASN A 480 18.16 -6.68 -19.95
N ARG A 481 18.27 -6.25 -18.69
CA ARG A 481 18.54 -7.13 -17.55
C ARG A 481 17.35 -8.07 -17.33
N LEU A 482 16.11 -7.57 -17.31
CA LEU A 482 14.91 -8.41 -17.23
C LEU A 482 14.76 -9.34 -18.45
N LYS A 483 15.09 -8.89 -19.66
CA LYS A 483 15.11 -9.75 -20.85
C LYS A 483 16.23 -10.77 -20.82
N LYS A 484 17.42 -10.40 -20.34
CA LYS A 484 18.58 -11.29 -20.22
C LYS A 484 18.33 -12.33 -19.13
N GLU A 485 17.83 -11.92 -17.96
CA GLU A 485 17.37 -12.81 -16.89
C GLU A 485 16.25 -13.75 -17.38
N SER A 486 15.28 -13.24 -18.14
CA SER A 486 14.24 -14.09 -18.77
C SER A 486 14.80 -15.04 -19.83
N MET A 487 15.86 -14.68 -20.55
CA MET A 487 16.53 -15.55 -21.51
C MET A 487 17.36 -16.62 -20.81
N THR A 488 18.14 -16.24 -19.79
CA THR A 488 18.94 -17.14 -18.97
C THR A 488 18.06 -18.15 -18.22
N MET A 489 16.93 -17.71 -17.64
CA MET A 489 15.95 -18.64 -17.05
C MET A 489 15.35 -19.61 -18.08
N LYS A 490 15.12 -19.16 -19.32
CA LYS A 490 14.64 -20.06 -20.38
C LYS A 490 15.69 -21.09 -20.79
N GLU A 491 16.96 -20.70 -20.83
CA GLU A 491 18.08 -21.61 -21.12
C GLU A 491 18.27 -22.62 -19.98
N GLU A 492 18.24 -22.18 -18.72
CA GLU A 492 18.28 -23.05 -17.52
C GLU A 492 17.10 -24.02 -17.49
N ILE A 493 15.88 -23.58 -17.83
CA ILE A 493 14.70 -24.46 -17.91
C ILE A 493 14.87 -25.52 -19.02
N ILE A 494 15.51 -25.18 -20.15
CA ILE A 494 15.76 -26.15 -21.23
C ILE A 494 16.80 -27.18 -20.80
N GLU A 495 17.84 -26.76 -20.09
CA GLU A 495 18.91 -27.62 -19.60
C GLU A 495 18.41 -28.56 -18.50
N LEU A 496 17.65 -28.04 -17.53
CA LEU A 496 17.00 -28.84 -16.49
C LEU A 496 15.97 -29.83 -17.07
N LYS A 497 15.25 -29.45 -18.14
CA LYS A 497 14.34 -30.39 -18.84
C LYS A 497 15.10 -31.52 -19.56
N LYS A 498 16.33 -31.28 -20.01
CA LYS A 498 17.19 -32.32 -20.58
C LYS A 498 17.73 -33.25 -19.49
N GLU A 499 18.26 -32.71 -18.40
CA GLU A 499 18.73 -33.51 -17.26
C GLU A 499 17.59 -34.37 -16.68
N LEU A 500 16.39 -33.80 -16.55
CA LEU A 500 15.20 -34.53 -16.11
C LEU A 500 14.81 -35.66 -17.09
N ALA A 501 14.98 -35.47 -18.39
CA ALA A 501 14.71 -36.50 -19.39
C ALA A 501 15.76 -37.63 -19.37
N GLU A 502 17.02 -37.29 -19.13
CA GLU A 502 18.12 -38.25 -18.99
C GLU A 502 17.95 -39.10 -17.73
N LEU A 503 17.66 -38.47 -16.58
CA LEU A 503 17.36 -39.15 -15.31
C LEU A 503 16.14 -40.09 -15.43
N LYS A 504 15.05 -39.64 -16.08
CA LYS A 504 13.88 -40.49 -16.35
C LYS A 504 14.20 -41.67 -17.29
N SER A 505 15.17 -41.50 -18.19
CA SER A 505 15.62 -42.58 -19.09
C SER A 505 16.50 -43.61 -18.37
N GLU A 506 17.28 -43.18 -17.38
CA GLU A 506 18.10 -44.05 -16.52
C GLU A 506 17.21 -44.83 -15.53
N GLU A 507 16.20 -44.19 -14.98
CA GLU A 507 15.20 -44.80 -14.09
C GLU A 507 14.33 -45.85 -14.82
N SER A 508 14.14 -45.71 -16.15
CA SER A 508 13.43 -46.71 -16.98
C SER A 508 14.29 -47.91 -17.42
N LYS A 509 15.60 -47.89 -17.13
CA LYS A 509 16.56 -48.96 -17.45
C LYS A 509 17.02 -49.76 -16.22
N LEU A 510 16.64 -49.33 -15.03
CA LEU A 510 16.66 -50.07 -13.76
C LEU A 510 15.35 -50.82 -13.59
#